data_AF-A0A2S6HK79-F1
#
_entry.id   AF-A0A2S6HK79-F1
#
_cell.length_a   1.000
_cell.length_b   1.000
_cell.length_c   1.000
_cell.angle_alpha   90.00
_cell.angle_beta   90.00
_cell.angle_gamma   90.00
#
_symmetry.space_group_name_H-M   'P 1'
#
loop_
_entity.id
_entity.type
_entity.pdbx_description
1 polymer ?
#
loop_
_entity_poly.entity_id
_entity_poly.type
_entity_poly.pdbx_seq_one_letter_code
_entity_poly.pdbx_strand_id
1 'polypeptide(L)' 'MTATTFDTHKFVRTLKDAGVPESQAEAFSEAFKEAQGEADLATKRDIDVLRHDIDSHFISDWSLS' A
#
# COMPACT_ATOMS: atom_id res chain seq x y z
N MET A 1 9.50 5.24 1.32
CA MET A 1 8.41 4.53 0.62
C MET A 1 8.89 4.08 -0.74
N THR A 2 8.95 2.79 -1.03
CA THR A 2 8.81 2.35 -2.42
C THR A 2 7.31 2.41 -2.71
N ALA A 3 6.84 3.57 -3.17
CA ALA A 3 5.46 3.71 -3.61
C ALA A 3 5.26 2.71 -4.75
N THR A 4 4.45 1.67 -4.52
CA THR A 4 4.04 0.80 -5.62
C THR A 4 3.12 1.65 -6.49
N THR A 5 3.63 2.13 -7.61
CA THR A 5 2.90 3.06 -8.46
C THR A 5 1.67 2.36 -9.02
N PHE A 6 0.49 2.90 -8.73
CA PHE A 6 -0.74 2.43 -9.36
C PHE A 6 -0.73 2.85 -10.83
N ASP A 7 -0.64 1.87 -11.73
CA ASP A 7 -0.69 2.09 -13.17
C ASP A 7 -2.14 2.22 -13.63
N THR A 8 -2.65 3.46 -13.61
CA THR A 8 -3.98 3.85 -14.08
C THR A 8 -4.26 3.31 -15.49
N HIS A 9 -3.27 3.36 -16.40
CA HIS A 9 -3.47 2.95 -17.79
C HIS A 9 -3.66 1.43 -17.90
N LYS A 10 -2.84 0.64 -17.20
CA LYS A 10 -3.00 -0.82 -17.14
C LYS A 10 -4.35 -1.21 -16.49
N PHE A 11 -4.78 -0.49 -15.46
CA PHE A 11 -6.04 -0.74 -14.78
C PHE A 11 -7.24 -0.51 -15.70
N VAL A 12 -7.33 0.67 -16.33
CA VAL A 12 -8.40 1.00 -17.28
C VAL A 12 -8.43 0.01 -18.44
N ARG A 13 -7.26 -0.34 -19.00
CA ARG A 13 -7.18 -1.33 -20.07
C ARG A 13 -7.72 -2.70 -19.65
N THR A 14 -7.37 -3.16 -18.45
CA THR A 14 -7.84 -4.45 -17.92
C THR A 14 -9.37 -4.49 -17.82
N LEU A 15 -9.98 -3.40 -17.37
CA LEU A 15 -11.43 -3.28 -17.28
C LEU A 15 -12.09 -3.25 -18.66
N LYS A 16 -11.52 -2.50 -19.62
CA LYS A 16 -12.00 -2.46 -21.00
C LYS A 16 -11.92 -3.83 -21.67
N ASP A 17 -10.82 -4.56 -21.48
CA ASP A 17 -10.64 -5.92 -22.00
C ASP A 17 -11.65 -6.92 -21.38
N ALA A 18 -12.15 -6.64 -20.18
CA ALA A 18 -13.21 -7.39 -19.51
C ALA A 18 -14.65 -6.96 -19.93
N GLY A 19 -14.78 -5.99 -20.85
CA GLY A 19 -16.07 -5.50 -21.35
C GLY A 19 -16.68 -4.35 -20.54
N VAL A 20 -15.93 -3.75 -19.61
CA VAL A 20 -16.37 -2.54 -18.90
C VAL A 20 -16.30 -1.34 -19.85
N PRO A 21 -17.37 -0.52 -19.98
CA PRO A 21 -17.33 0.70 -20.77
C PRO A 21 -16.23 1.66 -20.31
N GLU A 22 -15.60 2.36 -21.25
CA GLU A 22 -14.47 3.25 -20.96
C GLU A 22 -14.76 4.28 -19.87
N SER A 23 -15.92 4.94 -19.93
CA SER A 23 -16.33 5.91 -18.90
C SER A 23 -16.45 5.31 -17.49
N GLN A 24 -16.86 4.05 -17.38
CA GLN A 24 -16.92 3.34 -16.10
C GLN A 24 -15.53 2.90 -15.65
N ALA A 25 -14.68 2.45 -16.58
CA ALA A 25 -13.32 2.05 -16.28
C ALA A 25 -12.48 3.23 -15.74
N GLU A 26 -12.66 4.41 -16.33
CA GLU A 26 -12.07 5.66 -15.84
C GLU A 26 -12.60 6.03 -14.45
N ALA A 27 -13.92 5.97 -14.24
CA ALA A 27 -14.53 6.26 -12.94
C ALA A 27 -14.03 5.31 -11.83
N PHE A 28 -13.89 4.02 -12.12
CA PHE A 28 -13.32 3.05 -11.18
C PHE A 28 -11.85 3.34 -10.89
N SER A 29 -11.08 3.73 -11.89
CA SER A 29 -9.68 4.07 -11.71
C SER A 29 -9.50 5.29 -10.79
N GLU A 30 -10.36 6.29 -10.91
CA GLU A 30 -10.30 7.49 -10.07
C GLU A 30 -10.71 7.16 -8.62
N ALA A 31 -11.84 6.49 -8.43
CA ALA A 31 -12.31 6.08 -7.10
C ALA A 31 -11.30 5.17 -6.38
N PHE A 32 -10.63 4.26 -7.11
CA PHE A 32 -9.63 3.38 -6.52
C PHE A 32 -8.34 4.12 -6.14
N LYS A 33 -7.94 5.11 -6.93
CA LYS A 33 -6.77 5.95 -6.63
C LYS A 33 -7.02 6.83 -5.40
N GLU A 34 -8.22 7.39 -5.27
CA GLU A 34 -8.64 8.15 -4.09
C GLU A 34 -8.66 7.26 -2.84
N ALA A 35 -9.29 6.09 -2.91
CA ALA A 35 -9.32 5.13 -1.80
C ALA A 35 -7.93 4.62 -1.39
N GLN A 36 -6.99 4.45 -2.34
CA GLN A 36 -5.60 4.13 -2.01
C GLN A 36 -4.85 5.31 -1.39
N GLY A 37 -5.14 6.54 -1.80
CA GLY A 37 -4.52 7.75 -1.24
C GLY A 37 -4.94 8.01 0.21
N GLU A 38 -6.15 7.61 0.58
CA GLU A 38 -6.65 7.67 1.97
C GLU A 38 -6.17 6.50 2.84
N ALA A 39 -5.65 5.43 2.25
CA ALA A 39 -5.07 4.34 3.01
C ALA A 39 -3.70 4.77 3.55
N ASP A 40 -3.61 5.04 4.86
CA ASP A 40 -2.34 5.20 5.58
C ASP A 40 -1.58 3.86 5.58
N LEU A 41 -0.92 3.56 4.46
CA LEU A 41 -0.21 2.30 4.26
C LEU A 41 1.10 2.33 5.04
N ALA A 42 1.21 1.46 6.05
CA ALA A 42 2.46 1.20 6.75
C ALA A 42 3.55 0.83 5.73
N THR A 43 4.65 1.57 5.78
CA THR A 43 5.77 1.41 4.86
C THR A 43 6.73 0.35 5.36
N LYS A 44 7.61 -0.15 4.48
CA LYS A 44 8.71 -1.02 4.90
C LYS A 44 9.55 -0.43 6.03
N ARG A 45 9.73 0.90 6.03
CA ARG A 45 10.47 1.60 7.08
C ARG A 45 9.75 1.52 8.42
N ASP A 46 8.42 1.59 8.42
CA ASP A 46 7.64 1.47 9.65
C ASP A 46 7.75 0.06 10.23
N ILE A 47 7.78 -0.97 9.37
CA ILE A 47 8.04 -2.36 9.76
C ILE A 47 9.47 -2.53 10.32
N ASP A 48 10.46 -1.94 9.67
CA ASP A 48 11.87 -2.02 10.11
C ASP A 48 12.06 -1.32 11.47
N VAL A 49 11.40 -0.18 11.69
CA VAL A 49 11.37 0.51 12.99
C VAL A 49 10.73 -0.38 14.05
N LEU A 50 9.57 -0.96 13.76
CA LEU A 50 8.87 -1.85 14.69
C LEU A 50 9.75 -3.05 15.09
N ARG A 51 10.49 -3.62 14.13
CA ARG A 51 11.42 -4.72 14.37
C ARG A 51 12.56 -4.32 15.31
N HIS A 52 13.16 -3.17 15.08
CA HIS A 52 14.21 -2.65 15.96
C HIS A 52 13.71 -2.39 17.39
N ASP A 53 12.49 -1.88 17.54
CA ASP A 53 11.90 -1.63 18.85
C ASP A 53 11.65 -2.94 19.63
N ILE A 54 11.16 -3.98 18.94
CA ILE A 54 10.95 -5.31 19.51
C ILE A 54 12.29 -5.92 19.95
N ASP A 55 13.31 -5.89 19.08
CA ASP A 55 14.64 -6.42 19.39
C ASP A 55 15.27 -5.68 20.59
N SER A 56 15.10 -4.36 20.67
CA SER A 56 15.64 -3.53 21.75
C SER A 56 14.98 -3.81 23.11
N HIS A 57 13.65 -4.02 23.12
CA HIS A 57 12.93 -4.40 24.34
C HIS A 57 13.31 -5.81 24.79
N PHE A 58 13.44 -6.75 23.86
CA PHE A 58 13.82 -8.12 24.17
C PHE A 58 15.22 -8.21 24.82
N ILE A 59 16.19 -7.42 24.32
CA ILE A 59 17.54 -7.35 24.89
C ILE A 59 17.54 -6.69 26.29
N SER A 60 16.70 -5.67 26.49
CA SER A 60 16.62 -4.95 27.77
C SER A 60 16.01 -5.82 28.88
N ASP A 61 14.99 -6.61 28.55
CA ASP A 61 14.29 -7.48 29.52
C ASP A 61 15.17 -8.66 29.98
N TRP A 62 16.00 -9.21 29.07
CA TRP A 62 16.95 -10.29 29.39
C TRP A 62 18.21 -9.83 30.14
N SER A 63 18.57 -8.54 30.04
CA SER A 63 19.71 -7.96 30.76
C SER A 63 19.40 -7.61 32.22
N LEU A 64 18.14 -7.63 32.63
CA LEU A 64 17.67 -7.30 33.98
C LEU A 64 17.28 -8.53 34.83
N SER A 65 17.43 -9.75 34.29
CA SER A 65 17.25 -11.04 34.99
C SER A 65 18.57 -11.78 35.18
#